data_AF-A0A4R9VC07-F1
#
_entry.id   AF-A0A4R9VC07-F1
#
_cell.length_a   1.000
_cell.length_b   1.000
_cell.length_c   1.000
_cell.angle_alpha   90.00
_cell.angle_beta   90.00
_cell.angle_gamma   90.00
#
_symmetry.space_group_name_H-M   'P 1'
#
loop_
_entity.id
_entity.type
_entity.pdbx_description
1 polymer ?
#
loop_
_entity_poly.entity_id
_entity_poly.type
_entity_poly.pdbx_seq_one_letter_code
_entity_poly.pdbx_strand_id
1 'polypeptide(L)'
;RATSRKLADGELFLLDSGGQYQDGTTDITRTVPVGQPTEEMRERFTLVLKGMIGISMLRFPAGTRGSEIDAVARVALWKHGCDFAHGTGHGVGS
;
A
#
# COMPACT_ATOMS: atom_id res chain seq x y z
N ARG A 1 -7.45 17.50 -17.38
CA ARG A 1 -8.18 16.45 -16.63
C ARG A 1 -9.00 17.15 -15.56
N ALA A 2 -10.28 16.81 -15.40
CA ALA A 2 -11.05 17.28 -14.23
C ALA A 2 -10.51 16.55 -12.99
N THR A 3 -9.90 17.29 -12.06
CA THR A 3 -9.27 16.77 -10.84
C THR A 3 -10.23 16.66 -9.66
N SER A 4 -11.38 17.33 -9.72
CA SER A 4 -12.48 17.23 -8.75
C SER A 4 -13.56 16.26 -9.23
N ARG A 5 -13.19 14.99 -9.42
CA ARG A 5 -14.14 13.92 -9.81
C ARG A 5 -15.00 13.55 -8.60
N LYS A 6 -16.32 13.41 -8.81
CA LYS A 6 -17.21 12.86 -7.77
C LYS A 6 -16.97 11.35 -7.65
N LEU A 7 -17.05 10.84 -6.43
CA LEU A 7 -17.02 9.40 -6.17
C LEU A 7 -18.31 8.76 -6.72
N ALA A 8 -18.19 7.58 -7.31
CA ALA A 8 -19.32 6.80 -7.80
C ALA A 8 -19.35 5.39 -7.18
N ASP A 9 -20.54 4.80 -7.19
CA ASP A 9 -20.74 3.40 -6.78
C ASP A 9 -19.95 2.44 -7.67
N GLY A 10 -19.38 1.40 -7.08
CA GLY A 10 -18.55 0.41 -7.77
C GLY A 10 -17.10 0.85 -8.01
N GLU A 11 -16.65 1.97 -7.43
CA GLU A 11 -15.27 2.46 -7.52
C GLU A 11 -14.44 2.12 -6.27
N LEU A 12 -13.11 2.12 -6.40
CA LEU A 12 -12.19 2.17 -5.26
C LEU A 12 -11.81 3.62 -4.97
N PHE A 13 -11.93 4.03 -3.72
CA PHE A 13 -11.43 5.30 -3.21
C PHE A 13 -10.12 5.08 -2.45
N LEU A 14 -9.04 5.73 -2.91
CA LEU A 14 -7.74 5.74 -2.27
C LEU A 14 -7.54 7.12 -1.63
N LEU A 15 -7.23 7.13 -0.35
CA LEU A 15 -6.82 8.31 0.39
C LEU A 15 -5.40 8.09 0.91
N ASP A 16 -4.50 8.93 0.45
CA ASP A 16 -3.13 9.03 0.94
C ASP A 16 -2.96 10.40 1.60
N SER A 17 -2.72 10.43 2.90
CA SER A 17 -2.75 11.66 3.69
C SER A 17 -1.78 11.62 4.86
N GLY A 18 -1.47 12.81 5.37
CA GLY A 18 -0.53 12.98 6.45
C GLY A 18 -0.74 14.29 7.20
N GLY A 19 -0.01 14.44 8.30
CA GLY A 19 -0.08 15.60 9.18
C GLY A 19 1.27 15.90 9.78
N GLN A 20 1.48 17.17 10.12
CA GLN A 20 2.66 17.69 10.77
C GLN A 20 2.29 18.15 12.18
N TYR A 21 3.04 17.68 13.17
CA TYR A 21 2.83 17.97 14.58
C TYR A 21 4.15 18.42 15.19
N GLN A 22 4.08 19.09 16.35
CA GLN A 22 5.28 19.49 17.08
C GLN A 22 6.22 18.30 17.37
N ASP A 23 5.65 17.11 17.52
CA ASP A 23 6.37 15.89 17.90
C ASP A 23 6.61 14.93 16.72
N GLY A 24 6.25 15.30 15.49
CA GLY A 24 6.61 14.51 14.31
C GLY A 24 5.63 14.55 13.13
N THR A 25 5.95 13.73 12.13
CA THR A 25 5.22 13.60 10.86
C THR A 25 4.44 12.28 10.82
N THR A 26 3.23 12.29 10.28
CA THR A 26 2.46 11.07 9.95
C THR A 26 2.26 10.90 8.45
N ASP A 27 2.20 9.66 7.99
CA ASP A 27 1.92 9.29 6.60
C ASP A 27 1.07 8.02 6.57
N ILE A 28 -0.07 8.05 5.87
CA ILE A 28 -1.02 6.95 5.86
C ILE A 28 -1.83 6.88 4.56
N THR A 29 -1.82 5.68 3.96
CA THR A 29 -2.69 5.36 2.83
C THR A 29 -3.77 4.34 3.22
N ARG A 30 -5.01 4.55 2.79
CA ARG A 30 -6.10 3.56 2.85
C ARG A 30 -6.86 3.53 1.52
N THR A 31 -7.24 2.32 1.10
CA THR A 31 -8.13 2.11 -0.05
C THR A 31 -9.40 1.44 0.45
N VAL A 32 -10.55 2.03 0.13
CA VAL A 32 -11.88 1.53 0.51
C VAL A 32 -12.78 1.47 -0.72
N PRO A 33 -13.68 0.47 -0.83
CA PRO A 33 -14.67 0.47 -1.89
C PRO A 33 -15.76 1.50 -1.61
N VAL A 34 -16.22 2.18 -2.66
CA VAL A 34 -17.47 2.94 -2.65
C VAL A 34 -18.52 2.01 -3.24
N GLY A 35 -19.40 1.47 -2.38
CA GLY A 35 -20.36 0.44 -2.78
C GLY A 35 -19.74 -0.96 -2.84
N GLN A 36 -20.23 -1.78 -3.77
CA GLN A 36 -19.81 -3.18 -3.90
C GLN A 36 -18.58 -3.31 -4.81
N PRO A 37 -17.43 -3.82 -4.31
CA PRO A 37 -16.26 -4.06 -5.15
C PRO A 37 -16.45 -5.27 -6.06
N THR A 38 -15.80 -5.23 -7.23
CA THR A 38 -15.70 -6.40 -8.13
C THR A 38 -14.78 -7.48 -7.54
N GLU A 39 -14.85 -8.69 -8.07
CA GLU A 39 -13.96 -9.78 -7.63
C GLU A 39 -12.48 -9.46 -7.90
N GLU A 40 -12.17 -8.85 -9.06
CA GLU A 40 -10.81 -8.40 -9.34
C GLU A 40 -10.32 -7.38 -8.32
N MET A 41 -11.15 -6.38 -7.94
CA MET A 41 -10.76 -5.39 -6.92
C MET A 41 -10.41 -6.05 -5.59
N ARG A 42 -11.21 -7.03 -5.16
CA ARG A 42 -10.98 -7.80 -3.93
C ARG A 42 -9.70 -8.63 -4.02
N GLU A 43 -9.47 -9.30 -5.15
CA GLU A 43 -8.25 -10.07 -5.39
C GLU A 43 -7.01 -9.18 -5.32
N ARG A 44 -6.97 -8.10 -6.13
CA ARG A 44 -5.83 -7.17 -6.16
C ARG A 44 -5.54 -6.58 -4.78
N PHE A 45 -6.57 -6.09 -4.09
CA PHE A 45 -6.42 -5.54 -2.74
C PHE A 45 -5.88 -6.59 -1.77
N THR A 46 -6.38 -7.83 -1.83
CA THR A 46 -5.91 -8.92 -0.96
C THR A 46 -4.46 -9.30 -1.24
N LEU A 47 -4.00 -9.27 -2.48
CA LEU A 47 -2.60 -9.52 -2.82
C LEU A 47 -1.68 -8.43 -2.25
N VAL A 48 -2.07 -7.16 -2.34
CA VAL A 48 -1.36 -6.04 -1.71
C VAL A 48 -1.34 -6.21 -0.19
N LEU A 49 -2.48 -6.55 0.43
CA LEU A 49 -2.59 -6.76 1.87
C LEU A 49 -1.71 -7.93 2.35
N LYS A 50 -1.62 -9.03 1.59
CA LYS A 50 -0.70 -10.13 1.89
C LYS A 50 0.75 -9.66 1.92
N GLY A 51 1.15 -8.81 0.96
CA GLY A 51 2.47 -8.18 0.93
C GLY A 51 2.72 -7.30 2.15
N MET A 52 1.77 -6.42 2.49
CA MET A 52 1.82 -5.53 3.66
C MET A 52 1.97 -6.31 4.97
N ILE A 53 1.17 -7.37 5.17
CA ILE A 53 1.28 -8.23 6.36
C ILE A 53 2.63 -8.97 6.37
N GLY A 54 3.04 -9.50 5.22
CA GLY A 54 4.29 -10.24 5.08
C GLY A 54 5.51 -9.42 5.50
N ILE A 55 5.61 -8.18 5.01
CA ILE A 55 6.71 -7.29 5.38
C ILE A 55 6.58 -6.79 6.83
N SER A 56 5.37 -6.50 7.31
CA SER A 56 5.15 -6.01 8.69
C SER A 56 5.48 -7.03 9.77
N MET A 57 5.34 -8.32 9.45
CA MET A 57 5.60 -9.43 10.38
C MET A 57 7.02 -10.02 10.21
N LEU A 58 7.78 -9.57 9.22
CA LEU A 58 9.09 -10.12 8.89
C LEU A 58 10.09 -9.85 10.02
N ARG A 59 10.80 -10.89 10.44
CA ARG A 59 11.99 -10.76 11.30
C ARG A 59 13.23 -10.88 10.43
N PHE A 60 14.18 -9.97 10.59
CA PHE A 60 15.42 -9.91 9.82
C PHE A 60 16.60 -9.49 10.71
N PRO A 61 17.85 -9.88 10.38
CA PRO A 61 19.04 -9.49 11.14
C PRO A 61 19.25 -7.97 11.20
N ALA A 62 19.89 -7.50 12.27
CA ALA A 62 20.31 -6.11 12.35
C ALA A 62 21.30 -5.77 11.22
N GLY A 63 21.11 -4.62 10.57
CA GLY A 63 21.94 -4.17 9.44
C GLY A 63 21.42 -4.58 8.06
N THR A 64 20.35 -5.39 7.97
CA THR A 64 19.67 -5.65 6.68
C THR A 64 19.14 -4.36 6.07
N ARG A 65 19.39 -4.15 4.78
CA ARG A 65 18.95 -2.98 4.01
C ARG A 65 17.49 -3.15 3.60
N GLY A 66 16.73 -2.06 3.54
CA GLY A 66 15.32 -2.10 3.12
C GLY A 66 15.11 -2.73 1.73
N SER A 67 16.06 -2.56 0.81
CA SER A 67 16.01 -3.18 -0.52
C SER A 67 16.10 -4.71 -0.49
N GLU A 68 16.71 -5.30 0.54
CA GLU A 68 16.88 -6.76 0.67
C GLU A 68 15.57 -7.44 1.11
N ILE A 69 14.64 -6.68 1.68
CA ILE A 69 13.34 -7.19 2.15
C ILE A 69 12.16 -6.77 1.25
N ASP A 70 12.38 -5.88 0.27
CA ASP A 70 11.36 -5.36 -0.65
C ASP A 70 10.58 -6.46 -1.38
N ALA A 71 11.26 -7.54 -1.79
CA ALA A 71 10.64 -8.68 -2.46
C ALA A 71 9.54 -9.39 -1.61
N VAL A 72 9.62 -9.31 -0.28
CA VAL A 72 8.61 -9.91 0.62
C VAL A 72 7.24 -9.25 0.44
N ALA A 73 7.20 -7.94 0.20
CA ALA A 73 5.95 -7.23 -0.09
C ALA A 73 5.39 -7.55 -1.48
N ARG A 74 6.21 -8.06 -2.41
CA ARG A 74 5.83 -8.27 -3.82
C ARG A 74 5.47 -9.70 -4.16
N VAL A 75 5.96 -10.69 -3.41
CA VAL A 75 5.87 -12.11 -3.80
C VAL A 75 4.45 -12.59 -4.10
N ALA A 76 3.44 -12.09 -3.38
CA ALA A 76 2.04 -12.42 -3.63
C ALA A 76 1.55 -11.90 -4.99
N LEU A 77 1.94 -10.66 -5.35
CA LEU A 77 1.62 -10.03 -6.64
C LEU A 77 2.36 -10.71 -7.79
N TRP A 78 3.66 -10.98 -7.65
CA TRP A 78 4.47 -11.62 -8.69
C TRP A 78 3.95 -13.02 -9.05
N LYS A 79 3.48 -13.79 -8.06
CA LYS A 79 2.84 -15.09 -8.30
C LYS A 79 1.54 -14.99 -9.13
N HIS A 80 0.94 -13.80 -9.23
CA HIS A 80 -0.25 -13.51 -10.06
C HIS A 80 0.10 -12.65 -11.28
N GLY A 81 1.38 -12.58 -11.67
CA GLY A 81 1.83 -11.79 -12.82
C GLY A 81 1.64 -10.28 -12.66
N CYS A 82 1.59 -9.79 -11.43
CA CYS A 82 1.39 -8.37 -11.10
C CYS A 82 2.60 -7.78 -10.36
N ASP A 83 2.72 -6.46 -10.41
CA ASP A 83 3.72 -5.70 -9.67
C ASP A 83 3.22 -4.26 -9.41
N PHE A 84 3.96 -3.47 -8.62
CA PHE A 84 3.75 -2.03 -8.43
C PHE A 84 5.03 -1.23 -8.73
N ALA A 85 4.90 -0.10 -9.42
CA ALA A 85 6.02 0.65 -10.02
C ALA A 85 6.66 1.70 -9.09
N HIS A 86 6.77 1.41 -7.79
CA HIS A 86 7.43 2.25 -6.79
C HIS A 86 8.08 1.37 -5.71
N GLY A 87 8.83 1.96 -4.77
CA GLY A 87 9.42 1.22 -3.64
C GLY A 87 8.36 0.78 -2.62
N THR A 88 8.67 -0.24 -1.81
CA THR A 88 7.76 -0.72 -0.75
C THR A 88 7.54 0.30 0.38
N GLY A 89 8.52 1.16 0.65
CA GLY A 89 8.42 2.20 1.67
C GLY A 89 9.60 3.15 1.66
N HIS A 90 9.59 4.13 2.57
CA HIS A 90 10.65 5.11 2.78
C HIS A 90 10.81 5.45 4.27
N GLY A 91 11.89 6.14 4.61
CA GLY A 91 12.04 6.73 5.95
C GLY A 91 11.09 7.91 6.16
N VAL A 92 10.69 8.13 7.40
CA VAL A 92 9.88 9.29 7.81
C VAL A 92 10.74 10.14 8.75
N GLY A 93 10.83 11.44 8.47
CA GLY A 93 11.55 12.40 9.31
C GLY A 93 10.68 13.07 10.38
N SER A 94 11.31 13.89 11.21
CA SER A 94 10.65 14.84 12.11
C SER A 94 10.58 16.23 11.49
#